data_AF-A0AAN9B808-F1
#
_entry.id   AF-A0AAN9B808-F1
#
_cell.length_a   1.000
_cell.length_b   1.000
_cell.length_c   1.000
_cell.angle_alpha   90.00
_cell.angle_beta   90.00
_cell.angle_gamma   90.00
#
_symmetry.space_group_name_H-M   'P 1'
#
loop_
_entity.id
_entity.type
_entity.pdbx_description
1 polymer ?
#
loop_
_entity_poly.entity_id
_entity_poly.type
_entity_poly.pdbx_seq_one_letter_code
_entity_poly.pdbx_strand_id
1 'polypeptide(L)'
;MGPSTFRLCHRLGGRRVVLAALVIVMTIVLVGHRVAIGNDLQPQGPVATFEVGDHPDLTFLRKYGKVKPAGVISGLPTEEELQNMTKKELTYIYHSHLDNVDYQCHRKLRLGSAADGGWGVCDDYEFGLIWPCVVYSFGIANDFSFDDDVAKLYRCNVFSFDPTMRSKEHMRSTKVRFLKVGLGGAGGALSSDINKHDLLANGGSLKSLTDIKRMLGHTNTTIDVMKIDIESSEWSALPDMLIKGELTHVRQLLMEFHTQDATKATLRERLLVLAKLEALGFRRFHTHTNEWCKKLRGEYPVMRTGCYEVLFVNTGFKRQKEVT
;
A
#
# COMPACT_ATOMS: atom_id res chain seq x y z
N MET A 1 -14.27 55.95 25.47
CA MET A 1 -15.03 55.23 26.51
C MET A 1 -14.51 53.80 26.50
N GLY A 2 -13.74 53.42 27.52
CA GLY A 2 -13.12 52.10 27.64
C GLY A 2 -14.05 51.07 28.31
N PRO A 3 -13.52 49.97 28.91
CA PRO A 3 -12.14 49.50 28.83
C PRO A 3 -11.95 47.97 28.63
N SER A 4 -10.70 47.65 28.30
CA SER A 4 -9.89 46.43 28.51
C SER A 4 -10.21 45.51 29.71
N THR A 5 -9.81 44.23 29.63
CA THR A 5 -8.84 43.61 30.59
C THR A 5 -8.32 42.22 30.17
N PHE A 6 -6.98 42.11 30.17
CA PHE A 6 -6.14 40.93 30.35
C PHE A 6 -6.15 40.45 31.81
N ARG A 7 -5.81 39.16 32.07
CA ARG A 7 -5.11 38.55 33.24
C ARG A 7 -5.71 37.19 33.60
N LEU A 8 -5.03 36.21 34.20
CA LEU A 8 -3.62 35.86 34.44
C LEU A 8 -3.70 34.46 35.10
N CYS A 9 -2.68 33.65 34.87
CA CYS A 9 -2.23 32.46 35.59
C CYS A 9 -2.63 32.33 37.09
N HIS A 10 -2.97 31.10 37.54
CA HIS A 10 -2.49 30.62 38.84
C HIS A 10 -2.30 29.09 38.89
N ARG A 11 -1.09 28.71 39.30
CA ARG A 11 -0.66 27.37 39.75
C ARG A 11 -1.28 27.01 41.10
N LEU A 12 -1.60 25.73 41.27
CA LEU A 12 -1.44 24.90 42.49
C LEU A 12 -1.21 23.48 41.94
N GLY A 13 -0.28 22.63 42.37
CA GLY A 13 0.53 22.47 43.57
C GLY A 13 0.77 20.95 43.64
N GLY A 14 2.03 20.51 43.64
CA GLY A 14 2.39 19.13 43.30
C GLY A 14 2.06 18.03 44.33
N ARG A 15 2.15 16.77 43.88
CA ARG A 15 2.92 15.66 44.49
C ARG A 15 2.74 14.39 43.65
N ARG A 16 3.86 13.75 43.30
CA ARG A 16 3.93 12.36 42.80
C ARG A 16 3.79 11.42 44.01
N VAL A 17 2.96 10.37 43.94
CA VAL A 17 3.24 9.02 44.48
C VAL A 17 2.49 7.98 43.63
N VAL A 18 3.12 6.82 43.51
CA VAL A 18 2.92 5.68 42.61
C VAL A 18 2.10 4.56 43.28
N LEU A 19 1.45 3.71 42.44
CA LEU A 19 0.91 2.36 42.67
C LEU A 19 -0.19 2.14 43.72
N ALA A 20 -1.34 1.60 43.29
CA ALA A 20 -1.64 0.16 43.39
C ALA A 20 -3.08 -0.12 42.94
N ALA A 21 -3.26 -1.15 42.13
CA ALA A 21 -4.55 -1.72 41.79
C ALA A 21 -5.17 -2.43 43.01
N LEU A 22 -6.48 -2.31 43.22
CA LEU A 22 -7.32 -3.41 43.70
C LEU A 22 -8.82 -3.07 43.59
N VAL A 23 -9.52 -3.89 42.80
CA VAL A 23 -10.82 -4.52 43.07
C VAL A 23 -11.88 -3.67 43.79
N ILE A 24 -12.87 -3.18 43.03
CA ILE A 24 -14.12 -2.67 43.60
C ILE A 24 -15.11 -3.83 43.73
N VAL A 25 -15.34 -4.24 44.98
CA VAL A 25 -16.50 -5.04 45.39
C VAL A 25 -17.71 -4.10 45.44
N MET A 26 -18.78 -4.43 44.71
CA MET A 26 -20.04 -3.71 44.73
C MET A 26 -20.70 -3.80 46.12
N THR A 27 -21.08 -2.65 46.68
CA THR A 27 -22.12 -2.58 47.71
C THR A 27 -23.15 -1.54 47.25
N ILE A 28 -24.36 -2.01 46.95
CA ILE A 28 -25.48 -1.21 46.47
C ILE A 28 -26.14 -0.52 47.67
N VAL A 29 -26.26 0.81 47.63
CA VAL A 29 -27.20 1.57 48.47
C VAL A 29 -28.21 2.25 47.55
N LEU A 30 -29.47 1.86 47.73
CA LEU A 30 -30.65 2.38 47.05
C LEU A 30 -30.98 3.80 47.55
N VAL A 31 -30.88 4.79 46.66
CA VAL A 31 -31.76 5.98 46.69
C VAL A 31 -32.11 6.32 45.25
N GLY A 32 -33.41 6.24 44.94
CA GLY A 32 -33.94 6.31 43.59
C GLY A 32 -33.73 7.67 42.92
N HIS A 33 -33.00 7.66 41.80
CA HIS A 33 -33.23 8.50 40.63
C HIS A 33 -33.01 7.58 39.41
N ARG A 34 -34.06 7.33 38.63
CA ARG A 34 -33.96 6.51 37.40
C ARG A 34 -33.22 7.32 36.33
N VAL A 35 -31.90 7.17 36.27
CA VAL A 35 -31.14 7.41 35.04
C VAL A 35 -31.14 6.09 34.29
N ALA A 36 -31.84 6.04 33.15
CA ALA A 36 -31.77 4.90 32.25
C ALA A 36 -30.39 4.89 31.57
N ILE A 37 -29.45 4.16 32.16
CA ILE A 37 -28.25 3.73 31.46
C ILE A 37 -28.67 2.52 30.63
N GLY A 38 -28.84 2.74 29.32
CA GLY A 38 -29.01 1.64 28.38
C GLY A 38 -27.77 0.76 28.43
N ASN A 39 -27.88 -0.39 29.09
CA ASN A 39 -26.99 -1.52 28.85
C ASN A 39 -27.35 -2.08 27.48
N ASP A 40 -26.73 -1.55 26.43
CA ASP A 40 -26.80 -2.20 25.12
C ASP A 40 -25.49 -2.07 24.36
N LEU A 41 -24.48 -2.75 24.90
CA LEU A 41 -23.43 -3.35 24.08
C LEU A 41 -23.65 -4.86 24.12
N GLN A 42 -24.83 -5.32 23.68
CA GLN A 42 -24.94 -6.70 23.22
C GLN A 42 -24.07 -6.85 21.95
N PRO A 43 -23.29 -7.93 21.83
CA PRO A 43 -22.69 -8.30 20.55
C PRO A 43 -23.83 -8.46 19.54
N GLN A 44 -23.97 -7.49 18.64
CA GLN A 44 -24.95 -7.51 17.55
C GLN A 44 -24.46 -8.52 16.52
N GLY A 45 -24.75 -9.80 16.76
CA GLY A 45 -24.52 -10.88 15.82
C GLY A 45 -24.42 -12.24 16.53
N PRO A 46 -24.87 -13.34 15.89
CA PRO A 46 -24.61 -14.68 16.40
C PRO A 46 -23.10 -14.86 16.58
N VAL A 47 -22.68 -15.28 17.78
CA VAL A 47 -21.32 -15.80 17.99
C VAL A 47 -21.22 -17.05 17.12
N ALA A 48 -20.47 -16.97 16.03
CA ALA A 48 -20.20 -18.13 15.19
C ALA A 48 -19.54 -19.21 16.07
N THR A 49 -20.28 -20.28 16.36
CA THR A 49 -19.74 -21.47 17.00
C THR A 49 -18.97 -22.23 15.91
N PHE A 50 -17.65 -22.21 15.98
CA PHE A 50 -16.81 -22.98 15.07
C PHE A 50 -16.62 -24.39 15.65
N GLU A 51 -16.94 -25.43 14.88
CA GLU A 51 -16.59 -26.79 15.26
C GLU A 51 -15.08 -27.02 15.03
N VAL A 52 -14.43 -27.75 15.93
CA VAL A 52 -12.98 -28.07 15.86
C VAL A 52 -12.61 -28.85 14.58
N GLY A 53 -13.60 -29.41 13.87
CA GLY A 53 -13.45 -30.04 12.55
C GLY A 53 -13.44 -29.09 11.35
N ASP A 54 -13.89 -27.85 11.51
CA ASP A 54 -13.96 -26.83 10.44
C ASP A 54 -12.65 -26.03 10.30
N HIS A 55 -11.58 -26.44 11.00
CA HIS A 55 -10.31 -25.76 10.89
C HIS A 55 -9.80 -25.83 9.45
N PRO A 56 -9.48 -24.69 8.83
CA PRO A 56 -8.76 -24.72 7.57
C PRO A 56 -7.45 -25.48 7.79
N ASP A 57 -7.17 -26.47 6.95
CA ASP A 57 -5.99 -27.33 7.06
C ASP A 57 -4.73 -26.47 7.19
N LEU A 58 -4.27 -26.27 8.44
CA LEU A 58 -3.13 -25.42 8.75
C LEU A 58 -1.85 -25.95 8.09
N THR A 59 -1.80 -27.24 7.77
CA THR A 59 -0.69 -27.85 7.03
C THR A 59 -0.67 -27.33 5.61
N PHE A 60 -1.83 -27.33 4.92
CA PHE A 60 -1.99 -26.70 3.62
C PHE A 60 -1.62 -25.22 3.68
N LEU A 61 -2.17 -24.49 4.65
CA LEU A 61 -1.92 -23.06 4.82
C LEU A 61 -0.43 -22.73 4.99
N ARG A 62 0.27 -23.47 5.85
CA ARG A 62 1.70 -23.25 6.10
C ARG A 62 2.55 -23.64 4.90
N LYS A 63 2.23 -24.75 4.23
CA LYS A 63 2.94 -25.24 3.05
C LYS A 63 2.87 -24.24 1.89
N TYR A 64 1.67 -23.81 1.53
CA TYR A 64 1.45 -22.92 0.37
C TYR A 64 1.63 -21.44 0.71
N GLY A 65 1.53 -21.07 1.99
CA GLY A 65 1.98 -19.75 2.46
C GLY A 65 3.49 -19.63 2.56
N LYS A 66 4.23 -20.72 2.22
CA LYS A 66 5.69 -20.79 2.23
C LYS A 66 6.28 -20.40 3.59
N VAL A 67 5.59 -20.75 4.67
CA VAL A 67 6.03 -20.52 6.06
C VAL A 67 6.92 -21.69 6.49
N LYS A 68 8.19 -21.42 6.76
CA LYS A 68 9.13 -22.40 7.31
C LYS A 68 8.78 -22.73 8.77
N PRO A 69 9.25 -23.88 9.33
CA PRO A 69 9.03 -24.23 10.74
C PRO A 69 9.49 -23.16 11.74
N ALA A 70 10.49 -22.34 11.39
CA ALA A 70 10.97 -21.22 12.20
C ALA A 70 10.11 -19.94 12.09
N GLY A 71 8.95 -19.99 11.40
CA GLY A 71 8.08 -18.83 11.18
C GLY A 71 8.54 -17.86 10.09
N VAL A 72 9.63 -18.20 9.37
CA VAL A 72 10.18 -17.36 8.29
C VAL A 72 9.44 -17.65 6.99
N ILE A 73 8.97 -16.61 6.31
CA ILE A 73 8.36 -16.72 4.98
C ILE A 73 9.47 -16.84 3.94
N SER A 74 9.42 -17.90 3.13
CA SER A 74 10.32 -18.07 1.99
C SER A 74 9.73 -17.48 0.71
N GLY A 75 10.60 -17.16 -0.25
CA GLY A 75 10.20 -16.58 -1.53
C GLY A 75 9.22 -17.44 -2.35
N LEU A 76 8.75 -16.86 -3.44
CA LEU A 76 7.74 -17.48 -4.30
C LEU A 76 8.22 -18.77 -4.98
N PRO A 77 7.30 -19.69 -5.35
CA PRO A 77 7.63 -20.89 -6.12
C PRO A 77 8.25 -20.56 -7.49
N THR A 78 9.00 -21.51 -8.06
CA THR A 78 9.55 -21.39 -9.41
C THR A 78 8.46 -21.44 -10.48
N GLU A 79 8.76 -21.00 -11.70
CA GLU A 79 7.82 -21.08 -12.81
C GLU A 79 7.35 -22.51 -13.09
N GLU A 80 8.26 -23.48 -13.03
CA GLU A 80 7.93 -24.91 -13.17
C GLU A 80 7.00 -25.40 -12.05
N GLU A 81 7.26 -25.01 -10.80
CA GLU A 81 6.38 -25.34 -9.68
C GLU A 81 4.98 -24.75 -9.87
N LEU A 82 4.88 -23.48 -10.30
CA LEU A 82 3.60 -22.79 -10.53
C LEU A 82 2.76 -23.44 -11.64
N GLN A 83 3.38 -23.98 -12.69
CA GLN A 83 2.66 -24.61 -13.81
C GLN A 83 1.81 -25.81 -13.37
N ASN A 84 2.30 -26.56 -12.38
CA ASN A 84 1.69 -27.81 -11.92
C ASN A 84 0.69 -27.63 -10.77
N MET A 85 0.55 -26.43 -10.22
CA MET A 85 -0.36 -26.15 -9.11
C MET A 85 -1.82 -26.03 -9.56
N THR A 86 -2.75 -26.37 -8.66
CA THR A 86 -4.19 -26.15 -8.78
C THR A 86 -4.56 -24.68 -8.57
N LYS A 87 -5.78 -24.28 -8.97
CA LYS A 87 -6.28 -22.91 -8.72
C LYS A 87 -6.26 -22.58 -7.22
N LYS A 88 -6.65 -23.54 -6.36
CA LYS A 88 -6.68 -23.36 -4.90
C LYS A 88 -5.29 -23.07 -4.32
N GLU A 89 -4.29 -23.82 -4.73
CA GLU A 89 -2.90 -23.60 -4.29
C GLU A 89 -2.37 -22.24 -4.75
N LEU A 90 -2.60 -21.88 -6.01
CA LEU A 90 -2.20 -20.58 -6.58
C LEU A 90 -2.89 -19.41 -5.87
N THR A 91 -4.20 -19.48 -5.66
CA THR A 91 -4.97 -18.48 -4.90
C THR A 91 -4.39 -18.32 -3.50
N TYR A 92 -4.03 -19.44 -2.86
CA TYR A 92 -3.45 -19.40 -1.51
C TYR A 92 -2.10 -18.70 -1.48
N ILE A 93 -1.16 -19.11 -2.35
CA ILE A 93 0.17 -18.48 -2.47
C ILE A 93 0.03 -17.00 -2.76
N TYR A 94 -0.84 -16.63 -3.69
CA TYR A 94 -1.01 -15.27 -4.16
C TYR A 94 -1.47 -14.31 -3.05
N HIS A 95 -2.55 -14.66 -2.36
CA HIS A 95 -3.03 -13.82 -1.24
C HIS A 95 -2.09 -13.89 -0.04
N SER A 96 -1.53 -15.06 0.30
CA SER A 96 -0.55 -15.17 1.37
C SER A 96 0.69 -14.31 1.10
N HIS A 97 1.14 -14.21 -0.15
CA HIS A 97 2.28 -13.35 -0.50
C HIS A 97 1.93 -11.87 -0.29
N LEU A 98 0.77 -11.41 -0.75
CA LEU A 98 0.38 -10.00 -0.62
C LEU A 98 0.07 -9.60 0.83
N ASP A 99 -0.41 -10.54 1.66
CA ASP A 99 -0.73 -10.33 3.09
C ASP A 99 0.51 -10.21 4.00
N ASN A 100 1.70 -10.56 3.51
CA ASN A 100 2.87 -10.73 4.36
C ASN A 100 4.06 -9.86 3.95
N VAL A 101 4.88 -9.53 4.94
CA VAL A 101 6.13 -8.78 4.79
C VAL A 101 7.35 -9.71 4.86
N ASP A 102 8.40 -9.36 4.13
CA ASP A 102 9.68 -10.09 4.12
C ASP A 102 10.90 -9.17 4.32
N TYR A 103 10.64 -7.90 4.67
CA TYR A 103 11.65 -6.93 5.08
C TYR A 103 11.15 -6.10 6.27
N GLN A 104 12.04 -5.81 7.21
CA GLN A 104 11.73 -4.94 8.35
C GLN A 104 12.27 -3.54 8.08
N CYS A 105 11.37 -2.60 7.77
CA CYS A 105 11.72 -1.18 7.77
C CYS A 105 11.68 -0.64 9.20
N HIS A 106 12.80 -0.12 9.69
CA HIS A 106 12.92 0.37 11.06
C HIS A 106 12.31 1.77 11.24
N ARG A 107 12.35 2.59 10.19
CA ARG A 107 11.80 3.95 10.16
C ARG A 107 10.82 4.11 9.00
N LYS A 108 9.59 3.65 9.19
CA LYS A 108 8.50 3.90 8.23
C LYS A 108 7.82 5.24 8.54
N LEU A 109 7.71 6.11 7.53
CA LEU A 109 7.00 7.38 7.61
C LEU A 109 5.73 7.34 6.75
N ARG A 110 4.58 7.63 7.34
CA ARG A 110 3.32 7.81 6.61
C ARG A 110 3.24 9.26 6.12
N LEU A 111 3.03 9.45 4.83
CA LEU A 111 2.93 10.76 4.17
C LEU A 111 1.56 10.88 3.50
N GLY A 112 0.98 12.08 3.52
CA GLY A 112 -0.38 12.34 3.07
C GLY A 112 -1.44 12.10 4.13
N SER A 113 -2.67 11.86 3.68
CA SER A 113 -3.85 11.67 4.54
C SER A 113 -3.63 10.62 5.65
N ALA A 114 -4.13 10.90 6.85
CA ALA A 114 -4.12 9.92 7.95
C ALA A 114 -5.06 8.74 7.69
N ALA A 115 -6.09 8.94 6.87
CA ALA A 115 -7.03 7.91 6.42
C ALA A 115 -6.62 7.43 5.01
N ASP A 116 -7.59 7.12 4.15
CA ASP A 116 -7.34 6.82 2.75
C ASP A 116 -6.56 7.94 2.04
N GLY A 117 -5.69 7.56 1.09
CA GLY A 117 -4.80 8.47 0.36
C GLY A 117 -3.40 8.68 0.95
N GLY A 118 -3.12 8.20 2.17
CA GLY A 118 -1.78 8.25 2.77
C GLY A 118 -0.94 6.99 2.53
N TRP A 119 0.35 7.17 2.25
CA TRP A 119 1.26 6.07 1.88
C TRP A 119 2.51 6.02 2.76
N GLY A 120 3.02 4.81 3.00
CA GLY A 120 4.25 4.60 3.76
C GLY A 120 5.49 4.73 2.88
N VAL A 121 6.53 5.41 3.36
CA VAL A 121 7.87 5.39 2.77
C VAL A 121 8.82 4.77 3.78
N CYS A 122 9.68 3.86 3.33
CA CYS A 122 10.75 3.36 4.18
C CYS A 122 11.89 4.38 4.21
N ASP A 123 12.17 4.93 5.38
CA ASP A 123 13.21 5.93 5.60
C ASP A 123 14.40 5.32 6.33
N ASP A 124 14.67 4.02 6.17
CA ASP A 124 15.93 3.41 6.63
C ASP A 124 17.11 4.02 5.86
N TYR A 125 18.30 4.04 6.45
CA TYR A 125 19.46 4.77 5.92
C TYR A 125 19.80 4.39 4.46
N GLU A 126 19.67 3.11 4.10
CA GLU A 126 19.93 2.62 2.75
C GLU A 126 18.88 3.07 1.72
N PHE A 127 17.63 3.26 2.15
CA PHE A 127 16.48 3.47 1.26
C PHE A 127 15.89 4.88 1.31
N GLY A 128 16.22 5.65 2.35
CA GLY A 128 15.73 7.00 2.60
C GLY A 128 15.96 7.95 1.42
N LEU A 129 15.06 8.90 1.31
CA LEU A 129 15.05 9.93 0.28
C LEU A 129 16.11 10.99 0.60
N ILE A 130 17.00 11.27 -0.36
CA ILE A 130 18.03 12.31 -0.24
C ILE A 130 17.88 13.26 -1.43
N TRP A 131 17.94 14.56 -1.17
CA TRP A 131 17.90 15.56 -2.22
C TRP A 131 19.22 15.59 -3.01
N PRO A 132 19.19 15.69 -4.37
CA PRO A 132 18.00 15.73 -5.22
C PRO A 132 17.38 14.34 -5.43
N CYS A 133 16.04 14.28 -5.38
CA CYS A 133 15.25 13.05 -5.55
C CYS A 133 14.08 13.27 -6.51
N VAL A 134 13.66 12.19 -7.18
CA VAL A 134 12.53 12.15 -8.11
C VAL A 134 11.51 11.12 -7.64
N VAL A 135 10.25 11.56 -7.53
CA VAL A 135 9.14 10.71 -7.11
C VAL A 135 8.05 10.71 -8.17
N TYR A 136 7.56 9.53 -8.54
CA TYR A 136 6.41 9.35 -9.41
C TYR A 136 5.22 8.87 -8.58
N SER A 137 4.06 9.51 -8.77
CA SER A 137 2.81 9.21 -8.07
C SER A 137 1.70 9.01 -9.09
N PHE A 138 1.36 7.76 -9.41
CA PHE A 138 0.34 7.40 -10.39
C PHE A 138 -1.01 7.11 -9.74
N GLY A 139 -2.07 7.62 -10.37
CA GLY A 139 -3.47 7.58 -9.92
C GLY A 139 -3.64 8.30 -8.60
N ILE A 140 -3.60 9.63 -8.67
CA ILE A 140 -3.73 10.47 -7.47
C ILE A 140 -5.19 10.80 -7.14
N ALA A 141 -6.14 10.63 -8.07
CA ALA A 141 -7.57 10.82 -7.83
C ALA A 141 -7.96 12.17 -7.17
N ASN A 142 -7.24 13.25 -7.48
CA ASN A 142 -7.31 14.59 -6.86
C ASN A 142 -6.76 14.70 -5.42
N ASP A 143 -6.24 13.62 -4.84
CA ASP A 143 -5.52 13.66 -3.57
C ASP A 143 -4.02 13.89 -3.80
N PHE A 144 -3.59 15.13 -3.55
CA PHE A 144 -2.18 15.52 -3.60
C PHE A 144 -1.47 15.44 -2.24
N SER A 145 -2.12 14.95 -1.19
CA SER A 145 -1.59 15.02 0.17
C SER A 145 -0.25 14.30 0.32
N PHE A 146 -0.13 13.09 -0.25
CA PHE A 146 1.14 12.35 -0.30
C PHE A 146 2.21 13.13 -1.05
N ASP A 147 1.88 13.60 -2.26
CA ASP A 147 2.79 14.34 -3.13
C ASP A 147 3.31 15.63 -2.48
N ASP A 148 2.41 16.39 -1.85
CA ASP A 148 2.71 17.64 -1.15
C ASP A 148 3.60 17.38 0.09
N ASP A 149 3.35 16.33 0.86
CA ASP A 149 4.17 15.95 2.02
C ASP A 149 5.58 15.48 1.63
N VAL A 150 5.70 14.67 0.57
CA VAL A 150 7.00 14.26 0.02
C VAL A 150 7.81 15.49 -0.41
N ALA A 151 7.19 16.37 -1.19
CA ALA A 151 7.83 17.59 -1.66
C ALA A 151 8.25 18.52 -0.51
N LYS A 152 7.41 18.63 0.53
CA LYS A 152 7.67 19.49 1.70
C LYS A 152 8.78 18.93 2.58
N LEU A 153 8.75 17.64 2.89
CA LEU A 153 9.67 17.02 3.85
C LEU A 153 11.04 16.72 3.24
N TYR A 154 11.07 16.16 2.03
CA TYR A 154 12.30 15.69 1.38
C TYR A 154 12.80 16.62 0.26
N ARG A 155 12.00 17.63 -0.12
CA ARG A 155 12.34 18.57 -1.20
C ARG A 155 12.50 17.90 -2.57
N CYS A 156 11.96 16.70 -2.74
CA CYS A 156 11.98 15.96 -4.00
C CYS A 156 11.17 16.68 -5.09
N ASN A 157 11.52 16.43 -6.34
CA ASN A 157 10.66 16.77 -7.46
C ASN A 157 9.64 15.63 -7.63
N VAL A 158 8.36 15.94 -7.45
CA VAL A 158 7.25 14.99 -7.52
C VAL A 158 6.47 15.20 -8.81
N PHE A 159 6.23 14.10 -9.51
CA PHE A 159 5.43 14.06 -10.72
C PHE A 159 4.17 13.24 -10.42
N SER A 160 3.05 13.93 -10.36
CA SER A 160 1.74 13.37 -10.07
C SER A 160 1.01 13.11 -11.38
N PHE A 161 0.48 11.90 -11.54
CA PHE A 161 -0.04 11.40 -12.80
C PHE A 161 -1.47 10.89 -12.62
N ASP A 162 -2.41 11.44 -13.38
CA ASP A 162 -3.76 10.88 -13.44
C ASP A 162 -4.44 11.26 -14.77
N PRO A 163 -4.76 10.27 -15.64
CA PRO A 163 -5.42 10.55 -16.91
C PRO A 163 -6.92 10.84 -16.77
N THR A 164 -7.54 10.51 -15.65
CA THR A 164 -8.99 10.59 -15.41
C THR A 164 -9.42 11.90 -14.75
N MET A 165 -8.51 12.58 -14.05
CA MET A 165 -8.81 13.85 -13.41
C MET A 165 -9.28 14.91 -14.41
N ARG A 166 -10.27 15.73 -14.04
CA ARG A 166 -10.76 16.80 -14.92
C ARG A 166 -9.77 17.96 -15.08
N SER A 167 -8.87 18.13 -14.11
CA SER A 167 -7.87 19.20 -14.12
C SER A 167 -6.99 19.16 -15.37
N LYS A 168 -6.51 20.33 -15.81
CA LYS A 168 -5.46 20.43 -16.83
C LYS A 168 -4.11 20.16 -16.19
N GLU A 169 -3.11 19.80 -16.99
CA GLU A 169 -1.73 19.75 -16.52
C GLU A 169 -1.30 21.10 -15.95
N HIS A 170 -0.61 21.11 -14.81
CA HIS A 170 -0.20 22.33 -14.13
C HIS A 170 0.94 22.07 -13.14
N MET A 171 1.61 23.14 -12.73
CA MET A 171 2.47 23.11 -11.55
C MET A 171 1.58 23.30 -10.32
N ARG A 172 1.49 22.26 -9.48
CA ARG A 172 0.78 22.30 -8.19
C ARG A 172 1.57 23.12 -7.16
N SER A 173 2.90 23.03 -7.22
CA SER A 173 3.85 23.83 -6.45
C SER A 173 5.17 23.98 -7.21
N THR A 174 6.21 24.55 -6.61
CA THR A 174 7.57 24.59 -7.21
C THR A 174 8.22 23.20 -7.30
N LYS A 175 7.67 22.20 -6.61
CA LYS A 175 8.20 20.83 -6.52
C LYS A 175 7.24 19.75 -6.98
N VAL A 176 5.96 20.06 -7.12
CA VAL A 176 4.92 19.10 -7.54
C VAL A 176 4.37 19.52 -8.91
N ARG A 177 4.51 18.65 -9.90
CA ARG A 177 3.96 18.82 -11.24
C ARG A 177 2.89 17.78 -11.51
N PHE A 178 1.70 18.23 -11.90
CA PHE A 178 0.62 17.36 -12.32
C PHE A 178 0.63 17.15 -13.84
N LEU A 179 0.48 15.89 -14.26
CA LEU A 179 0.48 15.43 -15.65
C LEU A 179 -0.76 14.55 -15.91
N LYS A 180 -1.40 14.76 -17.06
CA LYS A 180 -2.63 14.07 -17.43
C LYS A 180 -2.34 12.82 -18.24
N VAL A 181 -1.45 12.00 -17.68
CA VAL A 181 -0.91 10.79 -18.29
C VAL A 181 -1.11 9.66 -17.31
N GLY A 182 -1.60 8.52 -17.78
CA GLY A 182 -1.64 7.28 -17.02
C GLY A 182 -0.54 6.32 -17.44
N LEU A 183 -0.25 5.40 -16.53
CA LEU A 183 0.71 4.32 -16.74
C LEU A 183 0.00 3.11 -17.37
N GLY A 184 0.53 2.60 -18.47
CA GLY A 184 0.03 1.40 -19.13
C GLY A 184 1.16 0.48 -19.61
N GLY A 185 0.80 -0.59 -20.31
CA GLY A 185 1.77 -1.54 -20.89
C GLY A 185 2.47 -1.01 -22.14
N ALA A 186 3.07 -1.92 -22.91
CA ALA A 186 3.77 -1.60 -24.16
C ALA A 186 2.92 -0.71 -25.09
N GLY A 187 3.48 0.41 -25.55
CA GLY A 187 2.77 1.37 -26.42
C GLY A 187 1.57 2.08 -25.77
N GLY A 188 1.45 2.05 -24.44
CA GLY A 188 0.27 2.56 -23.73
C GLY A 188 -0.92 1.60 -23.74
N ALA A 189 -0.67 0.29 -23.93
CA ALA A 189 -1.71 -0.73 -23.91
C ALA A 189 -2.50 -0.70 -22.59
N LEU A 190 -3.82 -0.67 -22.74
CA LEU A 190 -4.79 -0.73 -21.65
C LEU A 190 -4.89 -2.15 -21.12
N SER A 191 -5.12 -2.27 -19.81
CA SER A 191 -5.69 -3.51 -19.25
C SER A 191 -7.08 -3.74 -19.84
N SER A 192 -7.47 -5.01 -20.04
CA SER A 192 -8.81 -5.39 -20.48
C SER A 192 -9.91 -4.93 -19.53
N ASP A 193 -9.54 -4.67 -18.28
CA ASP A 193 -10.47 -4.42 -17.18
C ASP A 193 -10.84 -2.93 -17.05
N ILE A 194 -10.32 -2.07 -17.94
CA ILE A 194 -10.53 -0.62 -17.89
C ILE A 194 -11.58 -0.18 -18.89
N ASN A 195 -12.56 0.57 -18.40
CA ASN A 195 -13.49 1.29 -19.25
C ASN A 195 -12.77 2.47 -19.94
N LYS A 196 -12.43 2.30 -21.23
CA LYS A 196 -11.83 3.34 -22.09
C LYS A 196 -12.56 4.69 -22.06
N HIS A 197 -13.84 4.69 -21.72
CA HIS A 197 -14.70 5.86 -21.81
C HIS A 197 -14.23 7.01 -20.90
N ASP A 198 -13.81 6.73 -19.66
CA ASP A 198 -13.45 7.78 -18.69
C ASP A 198 -12.06 8.38 -18.94
N LEU A 199 -11.14 7.59 -19.50
CA LEU A 199 -9.81 8.04 -19.89
C LEU A 199 -9.89 9.03 -21.07
N LEU A 200 -10.69 8.69 -22.08
CA LEU A 200 -10.83 9.50 -23.30
C LEU A 200 -11.70 10.74 -23.08
N ALA A 201 -12.75 10.64 -22.25
CA ALA A 201 -13.66 11.75 -21.97
C ALA A 201 -12.95 12.96 -21.33
N ASN A 202 -11.84 12.74 -20.61
CA ASN A 202 -11.10 13.80 -19.93
C ASN A 202 -9.85 14.28 -20.70
N GLY A 203 -9.60 13.75 -21.90
CA GLY A 203 -8.43 14.08 -22.72
C GLY A 203 -7.11 13.52 -22.17
N GLY A 204 -7.17 12.48 -21.33
CA GLY A 204 -5.99 11.79 -20.83
C GLY A 204 -5.38 10.85 -21.86
N SER A 205 -4.15 10.40 -21.61
CA SER A 205 -3.48 9.38 -22.44
C SER A 205 -2.78 8.35 -21.57
N LEU A 206 -2.66 7.10 -22.05
CA LEU A 206 -1.80 6.10 -21.43
C LEU A 206 -0.45 6.02 -22.15
N LYS A 207 0.60 5.83 -21.36
CA LYS A 207 1.98 5.67 -21.85
C LYS A 207 2.69 4.59 -21.06
N SER A 208 3.65 3.92 -21.71
CA SER A 208 4.57 3.03 -20.99
C SER A 208 5.48 3.85 -20.07
N LEU A 209 6.06 3.22 -19.05
CA LEU A 209 7.02 3.90 -18.17
C LEU A 209 8.21 4.45 -18.96
N THR A 210 8.71 3.71 -19.97
CA THR A 210 9.78 4.15 -20.86
C THR A 210 9.44 5.46 -21.56
N ASP A 211 8.21 5.58 -22.08
CA ASP A 211 7.73 6.78 -22.76
C ASP A 211 7.59 7.96 -21.79
N ILE A 212 7.08 7.71 -20.57
CA ILE A 212 6.95 8.72 -19.52
C ILE A 212 8.32 9.24 -19.11
N LYS A 213 9.28 8.34 -18.85
CA LYS A 213 10.66 8.73 -18.55
C LYS A 213 11.28 9.54 -19.68
N ARG A 214 11.10 9.14 -20.93
CA ARG A 214 11.57 9.91 -22.10
C ARG A 214 10.93 11.28 -22.20
N MET A 215 9.60 11.38 -22.04
CA MET A 215 8.85 12.63 -22.06
C MET A 215 9.35 13.63 -21.01
N LEU A 216 9.79 13.13 -19.84
CA LEU A 216 10.30 13.94 -18.74
C LEU A 216 11.82 14.14 -18.77
N GLY A 217 12.55 13.54 -19.72
CA GLY A 217 14.02 13.57 -19.75
C GLY A 217 14.68 12.73 -18.64
N HIS A 218 13.96 11.74 -18.11
CA HIS A 218 14.36 10.88 -16.99
C HIS A 218 14.82 9.49 -17.40
N THR A 219 15.27 9.27 -18.65
CA THR A 219 15.67 7.94 -19.14
C THR A 219 16.74 7.29 -18.26
N ASN A 220 17.73 8.07 -17.82
CA ASN A 220 18.84 7.65 -16.96
C ASN A 220 18.70 8.13 -15.50
N THR A 221 17.49 8.56 -15.11
CA THR A 221 17.24 9.08 -13.76
C THR A 221 16.72 7.96 -12.86
N THR A 222 17.26 7.88 -11.65
CA THR A 222 16.71 7.02 -10.60
C THR A 222 15.36 7.59 -10.15
N ILE A 223 14.35 6.72 -10.05
CA ILE A 223 13.09 7.06 -9.40
C ILE A 223 13.19 6.58 -7.97
N ASP A 224 13.29 7.50 -7.02
CA ASP A 224 13.53 7.15 -5.63
C ASP A 224 12.30 6.50 -4.99
N VAL A 225 11.10 7.00 -5.31
CA VAL A 225 9.82 6.39 -4.94
C VAL A 225 8.90 6.39 -6.14
N MET A 226 8.30 5.25 -6.41
CA MET A 226 7.25 5.08 -7.41
C MET A 226 5.98 4.57 -6.71
N LYS A 227 5.01 5.46 -6.49
CA LYS A 227 3.66 5.12 -6.04
C LYS A 227 2.79 4.79 -7.25
N ILE A 228 2.09 3.66 -7.23
CA ILE A 228 1.18 3.22 -8.28
C ILE A 228 -0.11 2.71 -7.64
N ASP A 229 -1.20 3.33 -8.01
CA ASP A 229 -2.57 2.93 -7.73
C ASP A 229 -3.37 3.30 -8.98
N ILE A 230 -3.63 2.36 -9.89
CA ILE A 230 -4.07 2.67 -11.26
C ILE A 230 -5.15 1.70 -11.76
N GLU A 231 -5.98 1.20 -10.85
CA GLU A 231 -7.23 0.51 -11.16
C GLU A 231 -7.05 -0.62 -12.19
N SER A 232 -6.22 -1.62 -11.87
CA SER A 232 -5.93 -2.81 -12.69
C SER A 232 -4.93 -2.61 -13.84
N SER A 233 -4.53 -1.37 -14.16
CA SER A 233 -3.45 -1.14 -15.14
C SER A 233 -2.09 -1.65 -14.66
N GLU A 234 -1.94 -1.99 -13.37
CA GLU A 234 -0.70 -2.55 -12.83
C GLU A 234 -0.31 -3.82 -13.59
N TRP A 235 -1.31 -4.63 -13.97
CA TRP A 235 -1.10 -5.92 -14.63
C TRP A 235 -0.73 -5.81 -16.11
N SER A 236 -0.95 -4.67 -16.77
CA SER A 236 -0.39 -4.40 -18.10
C SER A 236 0.95 -3.67 -18.03
N ALA A 237 1.12 -2.78 -17.06
CA ALA A 237 2.33 -1.97 -16.88
C ALA A 237 3.52 -2.77 -16.34
N LEU A 238 3.34 -3.53 -15.25
CA LEU A 238 4.45 -4.22 -14.58
C LEU A 238 5.20 -5.21 -15.48
N PRO A 239 4.53 -6.07 -16.28
CA PRO A 239 5.24 -6.95 -17.21
C PRO A 239 6.13 -6.19 -18.20
N ASP A 240 5.63 -5.07 -18.76
CA ASP A 240 6.40 -4.23 -19.68
C ASP A 240 7.62 -3.60 -18.99
N MET A 241 7.42 -3.06 -17.79
CA MET A 241 8.49 -2.46 -16.97
C MET A 241 9.57 -3.49 -16.61
N LEU A 242 9.17 -4.72 -16.28
CA LEU A 242 10.08 -5.82 -15.98
C LEU A 242 10.89 -6.25 -17.21
N ILE A 243 10.22 -6.46 -18.35
CA ILE A 243 10.86 -6.88 -19.62
C ILE A 243 11.89 -5.84 -20.09
N LYS A 244 11.57 -4.56 -19.94
CA LYS A 244 12.45 -3.45 -20.34
C LYS A 244 13.49 -3.08 -19.29
N GLY A 245 13.48 -3.73 -18.12
CA GLY A 245 14.43 -3.46 -17.05
C GLY A 245 14.24 -2.09 -16.37
N GLU A 246 13.10 -1.44 -16.53
CA GLU A 246 12.87 -0.08 -16.01
C GLU A 246 12.86 -0.03 -14.48
N LEU A 247 12.47 -1.13 -13.83
CA LEU A 247 12.42 -1.24 -12.37
C LEU A 247 13.79 -1.34 -11.69
N THR A 248 14.87 -1.58 -12.45
CA THR A 248 16.24 -1.65 -11.89
C THR A 248 16.71 -0.31 -11.32
N HIS A 249 16.11 0.80 -11.76
CA HIS A 249 16.40 2.16 -11.31
C HIS A 249 15.31 2.72 -10.40
N VAL A 250 14.50 1.86 -9.79
CA VAL A 250 13.47 2.23 -8.82
C VAL A 250 13.91 1.76 -7.44
N ARG A 251 14.05 2.69 -6.49
CA ARG A 251 14.53 2.38 -5.14
C ARG A 251 13.42 1.86 -4.23
N GLN A 252 12.25 2.48 -4.28
CA GLN A 252 11.06 2.01 -3.56
C GLN A 252 9.85 1.99 -4.51
N LEU A 253 9.06 0.91 -4.42
CA LEU A 253 7.85 0.72 -5.19
C LEU A 253 6.69 0.60 -4.21
N LEU A 254 5.73 1.51 -4.27
CA LEU A 254 4.54 1.54 -3.43
C LEU A 254 3.36 1.23 -4.34
N MET A 255 2.70 0.09 -4.16
CA MET A 255 1.76 -0.43 -5.14
C MET A 255 0.43 -0.80 -4.49
N GLU A 256 -0.70 -0.36 -5.03
CA GLU A 256 -1.97 -1.03 -4.77
C GLU A 256 -2.23 -2.08 -5.85
N PHE A 257 -2.24 -3.36 -5.46
CA PHE A 257 -2.59 -4.44 -6.36
C PHE A 257 -4.09 -4.66 -6.39
N HIS A 258 -4.69 -4.43 -7.56
CA HIS A 258 -6.07 -4.76 -7.87
C HIS A 258 -6.22 -6.25 -8.20
N THR A 259 -6.62 -7.06 -7.22
CA THR A 259 -6.66 -8.52 -7.27
C THR A 259 -8.06 -9.09 -7.51
N GLN A 260 -8.75 -8.63 -8.55
CA GLN A 260 -10.07 -9.16 -8.95
C GLN A 260 -10.02 -10.68 -9.24
N ASP A 261 -11.21 -11.29 -9.34
CA ASP A 261 -11.35 -12.72 -9.59
C ASP A 261 -10.56 -13.14 -10.82
N ALA A 262 -9.65 -14.10 -10.61
CA ALA A 262 -8.65 -14.48 -11.59
C ALA A 262 -8.82 -15.95 -11.98
N THR A 263 -8.61 -16.23 -13.26
CA THR A 263 -8.50 -17.61 -13.74
C THR A 263 -7.23 -18.26 -13.21
N LYS A 264 -7.12 -19.60 -13.32
CA LYS A 264 -5.87 -20.32 -13.00
C LYS A 264 -4.68 -19.79 -13.80
N ALA A 265 -4.87 -19.38 -15.06
CA ALA A 265 -3.81 -18.84 -15.91
C ALA A 265 -3.39 -17.44 -15.43
N THR A 266 -4.36 -16.55 -15.19
CA THR A 266 -4.12 -15.20 -14.67
C THR A 266 -3.41 -15.23 -13.32
N LEU A 267 -3.79 -16.11 -12.39
CA LEU A 267 -3.09 -16.27 -11.11
C LEU A 267 -1.62 -16.65 -11.30
N ARG A 268 -1.32 -17.56 -12.24
CA ARG A 268 0.06 -17.95 -12.56
C ARG A 268 0.85 -16.77 -13.11
N GLU A 269 0.29 -16.03 -14.07
CA GLU A 269 0.93 -14.86 -14.66
C GLU A 269 1.25 -13.79 -13.59
N ARG A 270 0.28 -13.48 -12.72
CA ARG A 270 0.47 -12.52 -11.63
C ARG A 270 1.54 -12.98 -10.62
N LEU A 271 1.55 -14.27 -10.26
CA LEU A 271 2.59 -14.84 -9.39
C LEU A 271 3.98 -14.79 -10.03
N LEU A 272 4.10 -15.00 -11.34
CA LEU A 272 5.36 -14.86 -12.06
C LEU A 272 5.86 -13.42 -12.06
N VAL A 273 4.97 -12.43 -12.19
CA VAL A 273 5.33 -11.01 -12.07
C VAL A 273 5.87 -10.71 -10.67
N LEU A 274 5.19 -11.17 -9.62
CA LEU A 274 5.64 -11.00 -8.22
C LEU A 274 6.99 -11.69 -7.97
N ALA A 275 7.19 -12.90 -8.51
CA ALA A 275 8.46 -13.61 -8.39
C ALA A 275 9.61 -12.86 -9.08
N LYS A 276 9.34 -12.22 -10.23
CA LYS A 276 10.33 -11.37 -10.93
C LYS A 276 10.66 -10.10 -10.14
N LEU A 277 9.70 -9.51 -9.44
CA LEU A 277 9.97 -8.40 -8.51
C LEU A 277 10.89 -8.85 -7.37
N GLU A 278 10.60 -10.00 -6.74
CA GLU A 278 11.48 -10.56 -5.70
C GLU A 278 12.89 -10.85 -6.26
N ALA A 279 13.00 -11.39 -7.47
CA ALA A 279 14.28 -11.66 -8.12
C ALA A 279 15.09 -10.39 -8.43
N LEU A 280 14.42 -9.26 -8.72
CA LEU A 280 15.07 -7.96 -8.88
C LEU A 280 15.53 -7.32 -7.55
N GLY A 281 15.13 -7.90 -6.41
CA GLY A 281 15.50 -7.43 -5.08
C GLY A 281 14.42 -6.64 -4.35
N PHE A 282 13.21 -6.51 -4.91
CA PHE A 282 12.10 -5.92 -4.18
C PHE A 282 11.69 -6.80 -3.00
N ARG A 283 11.55 -6.19 -1.82
CA ARG A 283 11.12 -6.83 -0.58
C ARG A 283 10.05 -5.98 0.08
N ARG A 284 8.98 -6.63 0.51
CA ARG A 284 7.77 -6.07 1.11
C ARG A 284 8.07 -5.67 2.54
N PHE A 285 8.02 -4.38 2.82
CA PHE A 285 8.21 -3.85 4.17
C PHE A 285 6.90 -3.47 4.86
N HIS A 286 5.81 -3.36 4.08
CA HIS A 286 4.49 -3.11 4.60
C HIS A 286 3.43 -3.64 3.66
N THR A 287 2.32 -4.07 4.24
CA THR A 287 1.09 -4.42 3.53
C THR A 287 -0.09 -3.85 4.31
N HIS A 288 -1.05 -3.30 3.59
CA HIS A 288 -2.32 -2.81 4.13
C HIS A 288 -3.44 -3.34 3.25
N THR A 289 -4.46 -3.92 3.89
CA THR A 289 -5.63 -4.45 3.20
C THR A 289 -6.69 -3.36 3.10
N ASN A 290 -6.99 -2.91 1.89
CA ASN A 290 -8.05 -1.92 1.69
C ASN A 290 -9.41 -2.56 1.99
N GLU A 291 -10.08 -2.06 3.03
CA GLU A 291 -11.34 -2.62 3.53
C GLU A 291 -12.53 -2.39 2.59
N TRP A 292 -12.44 -1.43 1.67
CA TRP A 292 -13.51 -1.15 0.71
C TRP A 292 -13.57 -2.18 -0.42
N CYS A 293 -12.48 -2.94 -0.62
CA CYS A 293 -12.40 -4.01 -1.62
C CYS A 293 -12.66 -5.42 -1.04
N LYS A 294 -13.32 -5.56 0.11
CA LYS A 294 -13.60 -6.89 0.73
C LYS A 294 -14.33 -7.82 -0.25
N LYS A 295 -13.77 -9.01 -0.50
CA LYS A 295 -14.39 -10.05 -1.32
C LYS A 295 -14.16 -11.44 -0.72
N LEU A 296 -15.23 -12.23 -0.60
CA LEU A 296 -15.09 -13.68 -0.40
C LEU A 296 -14.41 -14.28 -1.64
N ARG A 297 -13.31 -14.98 -1.44
CA ARG A 297 -12.64 -15.75 -2.50
C ARG A 297 -12.96 -17.21 -2.24
N GLY A 298 -13.75 -17.83 -3.12
CA GLY A 298 -14.29 -19.18 -2.90
C GLY A 298 -13.21 -20.24 -2.63
N GLU A 299 -11.98 -20.04 -3.11
CA GLU A 299 -10.86 -20.95 -2.89
C GLU A 299 -10.00 -20.64 -1.64
N TYR A 300 -10.22 -19.50 -0.97
CA TYR A 300 -9.50 -19.10 0.24
C TYR A 300 -10.37 -19.34 1.48
N PRO A 301 -9.86 -20.00 2.54
CA PRO A 301 -10.70 -20.40 3.69
C PRO A 301 -11.26 -19.26 4.55
N VAL A 302 -10.83 -18.02 4.33
CA VAL A 302 -11.21 -16.84 5.11
C VAL A 302 -11.36 -15.63 4.18
N MET A 303 -12.04 -14.59 4.67
CA MET A 303 -12.22 -13.33 3.96
C MET A 303 -10.89 -12.77 3.44
N ARG A 304 -10.91 -12.28 2.20
CA ARG A 304 -9.78 -11.59 1.59
C ARG A 304 -10.20 -10.24 1.03
N THR A 305 -9.22 -9.36 0.81
CA THR A 305 -9.44 -8.13 0.05
C THR A 305 -9.13 -8.35 -1.43
N GLY A 306 -9.78 -7.54 -2.26
CA GLY A 306 -9.50 -7.38 -3.68
C GLY A 306 -8.47 -6.30 -3.98
N CYS A 307 -8.00 -5.53 -3.00
CA CYS A 307 -7.03 -4.44 -3.18
C CYS A 307 -6.01 -4.48 -2.03
N TYR A 308 -4.73 -4.67 -2.37
CA TYR A 308 -3.62 -4.74 -1.42
C TYR A 308 -2.65 -3.61 -1.67
N GLU A 309 -2.51 -2.69 -0.71
CA GLU A 309 -1.39 -1.76 -0.70
C GLU A 309 -0.15 -2.51 -0.21
N VAL A 310 0.80 -2.76 -1.11
CA VAL A 310 2.04 -3.47 -0.82
C VAL A 310 3.21 -2.55 -1.13
N LEU A 311 4.03 -2.29 -0.11
CA LEU A 311 5.13 -1.33 -0.17
C LEU A 311 6.46 -2.08 -0.15
N PHE A 312 7.31 -1.81 -1.14
CA PHE A 312 8.56 -2.49 -1.37
C PHE A 312 9.77 -1.57 -1.28
N VAL A 313 10.84 -2.06 -0.69
CA VAL A 313 12.20 -1.54 -0.86
C VAL A 313 12.95 -2.43 -1.84
N ASN A 314 13.80 -1.86 -2.68
CA ASN A 314 14.65 -2.61 -3.60
C ASN A 314 16.03 -2.88 -2.97
N THR A 315 16.18 -4.03 -2.30
CA THR A 315 17.45 -4.47 -1.70
C THR A 315 18.54 -4.79 -2.74
N GLY A 316 18.17 -4.98 -4.01
CA GLY A 316 19.11 -5.09 -5.12
C GLY A 316 19.67 -3.75 -5.60
N PHE A 317 19.05 -2.63 -5.19
CA PHE A 317 19.50 -1.28 -5.54
C PHE A 317 20.80 -0.94 -4.80
N LYS A 318 21.89 -0.77 -5.55
CA LYS A 318 23.15 -0.26 -5.01
C LYS A 318 23.16 1.26 -5.16
N ARG A 319 23.13 1.99 -4.05
CA ARG A 319 23.39 3.44 -4.08
C ARG A 319 24.78 3.64 -4.70
N GLN A 320 24.86 4.39 -5.79
CA GLN A 320 26.17 4.80 -6.32
C GLN A 320 26.86 5.57 -5.20
N LYS A 321 28.08 5.16 -4.83
CA LYS A 321 28.85 5.88 -3.82
C LYS A 321 28.94 7.33 -4.27
N GLU A 322 28.51 8.26 -3.43
CA GLU A 322 28.82 9.67 -3.64
C GLU A 322 30.34 9.77 -3.79
N VAL A 323 30.78 10.22 -4.96
CA VAL A 323 32.17 10.64 -5.14
C VAL A 323 32.28 11.93 -4.33
N THR A 324 32.74 11.78 -3.09
CA THR A 324 33.19 12.89 -2.24
C THR A 324 34.30 13.67 -2.93
#